data_AF-A0A4R2J0L1-F1
#
_entry.id   AF-A0A4R2J0L1-F1
#
_cell.length_a   1.000
_cell.length_b   1.000
_cell.length_c   1.000
_cell.angle_alpha   90.00
_cell.angle_beta   90.00
_cell.angle_gamma   90.00
#
_symmetry.space_group_name_H-M   'P 1'
#
loop_
_entity.id
_entity.type
_entity.pdbx_description
1 polymer ?
#
loop_
_entity_poly.entity_id
_entity_poly.type
_entity_poly.pdbx_seq_one_letter_code
_entity_poly.pdbx_strand_id
1 'polypeptide(L)'
;MTAAAGQMLWLQRMAGNAATTRAVQRAGLEDWDFVGGALEGLAALNFSKRLCKDLIHHYCHGHGDEFGLTPLGMEQCNALIDFGHNPRSAHFLGFVRGMGAEIARTAGGDPAGLEKPLESDVSFTMLGACNTSGTLGDFTVYAWGKLKVWNPKADGSDADWSFDGHMWWYDRWDFDHRAASGSGEPGRTDKGSWRTNMGSLLNGIPFDIKSAAVPVRQARADGVGDNHYAKWEGNPDGKPLPVVAGIL
;
A
#
# COMPACT_ATOMS: atom_id res chain seq x y z
N MET A 1 -36.59 -20.46 -18.25
CA MET A 1 -36.22 -21.45 -17.22
C MET A 1 -34.94 -20.97 -16.54
N THR A 2 -35.03 -20.16 -15.46
CA THR A 2 -33.83 -19.63 -14.76
C THR A 2 -34.08 -19.12 -13.33
N ALA A 3 -35.25 -19.35 -12.74
CA ALA A 3 -35.58 -18.82 -11.39
C ALA A 3 -35.35 -19.83 -10.24
N ALA A 4 -35.30 -21.14 -10.52
CA ALA A 4 -35.27 -22.17 -9.48
C ALA A 4 -33.87 -22.39 -8.83
N ALA A 5 -32.79 -22.14 -9.57
CA ALA A 5 -31.43 -22.35 -9.06
C ALA A 5 -31.00 -21.30 -8.02
N GLY A 6 -31.47 -20.05 -8.16
CA GLY A 6 -31.14 -18.97 -7.23
C GLY A 6 -31.76 -19.10 -5.85
N GLN A 7 -32.99 -19.63 -5.77
CA GLN A 7 -33.67 -19.87 -4.49
C GLN A 7 -33.07 -21.04 -3.71
N MET A 8 -32.57 -22.08 -4.39
CA MET A 8 -31.90 -23.22 -3.74
C MET A 8 -30.55 -22.82 -3.11
N LEU A 9 -29.76 -21.98 -3.79
CA LEU A 9 -28.49 -21.46 -3.27
C LEU A 9 -28.69 -20.50 -2.07
N TRP A 10 -29.77 -19.72 -2.08
CA TRP A 10 -30.12 -18.84 -0.96
C TRP A 10 -30.57 -19.65 0.29
N LEU A 11 -31.38 -20.70 0.09
CA LEU A 11 -31.80 -21.60 1.17
C LEU A 11 -30.65 -22.44 1.73
N GLN A 12 -29.69 -22.88 0.89
CA GLN A 12 -28.47 -23.55 1.36
C GLN A 12 -27.58 -22.62 2.19
N ARG A 13 -27.50 -21.33 1.86
CA ARG A 13 -26.80 -20.31 2.68
C ARG A 13 -27.48 -20.07 4.03
N MET A 14 -28.81 -20.01 4.07
CA MET A 14 -29.56 -19.84 5.32
C MET A 14 -29.49 -21.07 6.23
N ALA A 15 -29.52 -22.27 5.65
CA ALA A 15 -29.37 -23.53 6.41
C ALA A 15 -27.95 -23.71 6.95
N GLY A 16 -26.92 -23.33 6.19
CA GLY A 16 -25.53 -23.26 6.65
C GLY A 16 -25.37 -22.30 7.82
N ASN A 17 -25.89 -21.07 7.70
CA ASN A 17 -25.84 -20.08 8.78
C ASN A 17 -26.59 -20.55 10.04
N ALA A 18 -27.78 -21.13 9.91
CA ALA A 18 -28.56 -21.57 11.07
C ALA A 18 -27.96 -22.80 11.80
N ALA A 19 -27.29 -23.70 11.08
CA ALA A 19 -26.55 -24.82 11.68
C ALA A 19 -25.32 -24.32 12.45
N THR A 20 -24.60 -23.33 11.90
CA THR A 20 -23.48 -22.67 12.58
C THR A 20 -23.96 -21.89 13.79
N THR A 21 -25.06 -21.13 13.71
CA THR A 21 -25.61 -20.38 14.86
C THR A 21 -26.09 -21.30 16.00
N ARG A 22 -26.62 -22.49 15.70
CA ARG A 22 -27.01 -23.47 16.73
C ARG A 22 -25.84 -24.23 17.34
N ALA A 23 -24.78 -24.49 16.59
CA ALA A 23 -23.53 -25.02 17.15
C ALA A 23 -22.88 -23.98 18.08
N VAL A 24 -22.90 -22.70 17.67
CA VAL A 24 -22.38 -21.54 18.40
C VAL A 24 -23.15 -21.26 19.71
N GLN A 25 -24.44 -21.57 19.79
CA GLN A 25 -25.23 -21.35 21.02
C GLN A 25 -25.04 -22.44 22.11
N ARG A 26 -24.48 -23.61 21.77
CA ARG A 26 -24.28 -24.71 22.74
C ARG A 26 -22.87 -24.76 23.34
N ALA A 27 -21.95 -24.00 22.76
CA ALA A 27 -20.56 -23.93 23.11
C ALA A 27 -20.39 -22.74 24.07
N GLY A 28 -20.24 -23.04 25.36
CA GLY A 28 -20.03 -22.03 26.41
C GLY A 28 -18.82 -21.15 26.09
N LEU A 29 -18.73 -20.01 26.78
CA LEU A 29 -17.76 -18.92 26.56
C LEU A 29 -16.27 -19.31 26.40
N GLU A 30 -15.87 -20.56 26.70
CA GLU A 30 -14.52 -21.11 26.49
C GLU A 30 -14.26 -21.62 25.05
N ASP A 31 -15.30 -21.95 24.27
CA ASP A 31 -15.16 -22.49 22.89
C ASP A 31 -14.94 -21.40 21.83
N TRP A 32 -15.21 -20.14 22.16
CA TRP A 32 -15.01 -19.02 21.23
C TRP A 32 -13.54 -18.79 20.92
N ASP A 33 -12.64 -19.03 21.88
CA ASP A 33 -11.20 -18.92 21.67
C ASP A 33 -10.68 -20.08 20.80
N PHE A 34 -11.24 -21.29 20.97
CA PHE A 34 -10.90 -22.44 20.10
C PHE A 34 -11.37 -22.23 18.66
N VAL A 35 -12.60 -21.75 18.46
CA VAL A 35 -13.14 -21.45 17.13
C VAL A 35 -12.40 -20.26 16.50
N GLY A 36 -12.09 -19.23 17.28
CA GLY A 36 -11.29 -18.08 16.85
C GLY A 36 -9.88 -18.49 16.40
N GLY A 37 -9.18 -19.28 17.20
CA GLY A 37 -7.84 -19.79 16.88
C GLY A 37 -7.83 -20.73 15.66
N ALA A 38 -8.87 -21.54 15.46
CA ALA A 38 -9.00 -22.38 14.27
C ALA A 38 -9.23 -21.55 13.00
N LEU A 39 -10.05 -20.49 13.07
CA LEU A 39 -10.30 -19.57 11.96
C LEU A 39 -9.07 -18.73 11.63
N GLU A 40 -8.33 -18.25 12.62
CA GLU A 40 -7.03 -17.59 12.46
C GLU A 40 -6.03 -18.51 11.75
N GLY A 41 -5.91 -19.76 12.20
CA GLY A 41 -5.03 -20.76 11.57
C GLY A 41 -5.38 -21.00 10.11
N LEU A 42 -6.67 -21.15 9.79
CA LEU A 42 -7.13 -21.30 8.40
C LEU A 42 -6.91 -20.04 7.56
N ALA A 43 -7.10 -18.85 8.14
CA ALA A 43 -6.79 -17.57 7.50
C ALA A 43 -5.31 -17.49 7.13
N ALA A 44 -4.43 -17.76 8.10
CA ALA A 44 -2.98 -17.70 7.95
C ALA A 44 -2.46 -18.76 6.96
N LEU A 45 -3.08 -19.93 6.88
CA LEU A 45 -2.73 -20.98 5.91
C LEU A 45 -2.94 -20.55 4.46
N ASN A 46 -3.86 -19.63 4.19
CA ASN A 46 -4.02 -19.08 2.85
C ASN A 46 -2.87 -18.18 2.43
N PHE A 47 -1.92 -17.85 3.32
CA PHE A 47 -0.79 -16.99 2.96
C PHE A 47 0.56 -17.71 2.89
N SER A 48 1.29 -17.39 1.81
CA SER A 48 2.68 -17.83 1.63
C SER A 48 3.67 -16.93 2.37
N LYS A 49 3.32 -15.66 2.62
CA LYS A 49 4.19 -14.66 3.26
C LYS A 49 3.99 -14.57 4.76
N ARG A 50 5.11 -14.42 5.48
CA ARG A 50 5.12 -14.33 6.94
C ARG A 50 4.40 -13.06 7.42
N LEU A 51 4.61 -11.92 6.77
CA LEU A 51 3.95 -10.65 7.08
C LEU A 51 2.43 -10.78 7.08
N CYS A 52 1.83 -11.42 6.08
CA CYS A 52 0.37 -11.59 6.04
C CYS A 52 -0.15 -12.35 7.27
N LYS A 53 0.59 -13.35 7.74
CA LYS A 53 0.26 -14.12 8.94
C LYS A 53 0.42 -13.28 10.19
N ASP A 54 1.51 -12.52 10.29
CA ASP A 54 1.77 -11.64 11.43
C ASP A 54 0.71 -10.53 11.53
N LEU A 55 0.24 -9.97 10.41
CA LEU A 55 -0.83 -8.97 10.38
C LEU A 55 -2.18 -9.54 10.85
N ILE A 56 -2.52 -10.76 10.44
CA ILE A 56 -3.74 -11.44 10.92
C ILE A 56 -3.65 -11.76 12.40
N HIS A 57 -2.50 -12.25 12.86
CA HIS A 57 -2.26 -12.53 14.26
C HIS A 57 -2.39 -11.25 15.10
N HIS A 58 -1.75 -10.16 14.67
CA HIS A 58 -1.81 -8.87 15.35
C HIS A 58 -3.21 -8.26 15.35
N TYR A 59 -4.00 -8.48 14.30
CA TYR A 59 -5.40 -8.08 14.30
C TYR A 59 -6.21 -8.75 15.42
N CYS A 60 -6.02 -10.06 15.60
CA CYS A 60 -6.77 -10.84 16.58
C CYS A 60 -6.27 -10.61 18.01
N HIS A 61 -4.96 -10.44 18.20
CA HIS A 61 -4.31 -10.48 19.51
C HIS A 61 -3.56 -9.21 19.92
N GLY A 62 -3.36 -8.28 18.99
CA GLY A 62 -2.62 -7.03 19.23
C GLY A 62 -3.45 -5.92 19.86
N HIS A 63 -4.74 -6.15 20.12
CA HIS A 63 -5.64 -5.21 20.82
C HIS A 63 -5.71 -3.78 20.23
N GLY A 64 -5.40 -3.63 18.95
CA GLY A 64 -5.37 -2.32 18.26
C GLY A 64 -4.05 -1.55 18.42
N ASP A 65 -3.04 -2.13 19.08
CA ASP A 65 -1.71 -1.53 19.21
C ASP A 65 -1.04 -1.34 17.85
N GLU A 66 -0.16 -0.35 17.73
CA GLU A 66 0.60 -0.11 16.51
C GLU A 66 1.47 -1.30 16.13
N PHE A 67 1.43 -1.70 14.85
CA PHE A 67 2.30 -2.73 14.32
C PHE A 67 3.53 -2.10 13.65
N GLY A 68 4.70 -2.34 14.26
CA GLY A 68 5.99 -1.93 13.70
C GLY A 68 6.39 -2.80 12.51
N LEU A 69 6.36 -2.24 11.31
CA LEU A 69 6.79 -2.93 10.09
C LEU A 69 8.32 -3.00 10.03
N THR A 70 8.84 -4.21 10.25
CA THR A 70 10.27 -4.52 10.22
C THR A 70 10.84 -4.40 8.79
N PRO A 71 12.18 -4.29 8.62
CA PRO A 71 12.79 -4.31 7.28
C PRO A 71 12.40 -5.53 6.43
N LEU A 72 12.34 -6.71 7.04
CA LEU A 72 11.84 -7.93 6.38
C LEU A 72 10.35 -7.81 6.00
N GLY A 73 9.54 -7.20 6.86
CA GLY A 73 8.15 -6.88 6.55
C GLY A 73 8.04 -5.95 5.34
N MET A 74 8.86 -4.89 5.31
CA MET A 74 8.91 -3.96 4.19
C MET A 74 9.29 -4.66 2.88
N GLU A 75 10.28 -5.54 2.90
CA GLU A 75 10.65 -6.37 1.75
C GLU A 75 9.47 -7.26 1.29
N GLN A 76 8.77 -7.88 2.24
CA GLN A 76 7.62 -8.74 1.95
C GLN A 76 6.40 -7.98 1.41
N CYS A 77 6.22 -6.70 1.75
CA CYS A 77 5.23 -5.84 1.11
C CYS A 77 5.46 -5.72 -0.40
N ASN A 78 6.71 -5.85 -0.83
CA ASN A 78 7.12 -5.70 -2.21
C ASN A 78 6.65 -4.34 -2.76
N ALA A 79 7.12 -3.27 -2.14
CA ALA A 79 6.61 -1.92 -2.34
C ALA A 79 6.98 -1.33 -3.71
N LEU A 80 5.96 -0.85 -4.40
CA LEU A 80 6.03 -0.05 -5.61
C LEU A 80 5.89 1.42 -5.22
N ILE A 81 7.02 2.14 -5.21
CA ILE A 81 7.10 3.55 -4.88
C ILE A 81 7.73 4.26 -6.07
N ASP A 82 7.01 5.22 -6.65
CA ASP A 82 7.48 6.00 -7.79
C ASP A 82 7.06 7.46 -7.62
N PHE A 83 8.06 8.32 -7.42
CA PHE A 83 7.86 9.76 -7.29
C PHE A 83 7.56 10.43 -8.63
N GLY A 84 8.03 9.88 -9.74
CA GLY A 84 8.16 10.57 -11.02
C GLY A 84 7.06 10.32 -12.06
N HIS A 85 6.51 9.10 -12.12
CA HIS A 85 5.59 8.70 -13.19
C HIS A 85 4.19 8.36 -12.70
N ASN A 86 4.02 8.18 -11.39
CA ASN A 86 2.73 7.87 -10.79
C ASN A 86 1.88 9.14 -10.60
N PRO A 87 0.67 9.24 -11.19
CA PRO A 87 -0.23 10.37 -10.92
C PRO A 87 -0.55 10.58 -9.43
N ARG A 88 -0.38 9.54 -8.60
CA ARG A 88 -0.56 9.59 -7.15
C ARG A 88 0.55 10.33 -6.39
N SER A 89 1.62 10.78 -7.06
CA SER A 89 2.72 11.58 -6.48
C SER A 89 2.60 13.10 -6.75
N ALA A 90 1.37 13.60 -6.90
CA ALA A 90 1.10 14.99 -7.30
C ALA A 90 1.82 16.07 -6.47
N HIS A 91 2.03 15.86 -5.16
CA HIS A 91 2.79 16.76 -4.30
C HIS A 91 4.26 16.85 -4.71
N PHE A 92 4.92 15.71 -4.93
CA PHE A 92 6.30 15.66 -5.40
C PHE A 92 6.47 16.34 -6.76
N LEU A 93 5.59 16.01 -7.71
CA LEU A 93 5.60 16.63 -9.04
C LEU A 93 5.31 18.14 -8.98
N GLY A 94 4.59 18.61 -7.95
CA GLY A 94 4.41 20.02 -7.64
C GLY A 94 5.74 20.72 -7.33
N PHE A 95 6.60 20.12 -6.50
CA PHE A 95 7.94 20.63 -6.22
C PHE A 95 8.80 20.68 -7.48
N VAL A 96 8.83 19.59 -8.26
CA VAL A 96 9.62 19.52 -9.51
C VAL A 96 9.19 20.62 -10.48
N ARG A 97 7.88 20.80 -10.71
CA ARG A 97 7.35 21.86 -11.58
C ARG A 97 7.66 23.26 -11.04
N GLY A 98 7.51 23.49 -9.74
CA GLY A 98 7.81 24.79 -9.13
C GLY A 98 9.28 25.18 -9.28
N MET A 99 10.19 24.23 -9.03
CA MET A 99 11.62 24.44 -9.20
C MET A 99 12.02 24.60 -10.67
N GLY A 100 11.44 23.81 -11.59
CA GLY A 100 11.67 23.96 -13.03
C GLY A 100 11.21 25.32 -13.57
N ALA A 101 10.04 25.81 -13.13
CA ALA A 101 9.55 27.14 -13.46
C ALA A 101 10.48 28.25 -12.94
N GLU A 102 11.04 28.10 -11.75
CA GLU A 102 11.98 29.05 -11.16
C GLU A 102 13.30 29.12 -11.94
N ILE A 103 13.82 27.97 -12.37
CA ILE A 103 15.01 27.89 -13.25
C ILE A 103 14.71 28.60 -14.58
N ALA A 104 13.60 28.27 -15.25
CA ALA A 104 13.22 28.88 -16.52
C ALA A 104 13.03 30.41 -16.41
N ARG A 105 12.40 30.87 -15.34
CA ARG A 105 12.23 32.30 -15.03
C ARG A 105 13.58 33.01 -14.85
N THR A 106 14.50 32.38 -14.14
CA THR A 106 15.84 32.93 -13.87
C THR A 106 16.72 32.93 -15.13
N ALA A 107 16.58 31.92 -15.99
CA ALA A 107 17.28 31.83 -17.26
C ALA A 107 16.87 32.95 -18.23
N GLY A 108 15.64 33.45 -18.18
CA GLY A 108 15.20 34.60 -18.99
C GLY A 108 15.32 34.37 -20.50
N GLY A 109 15.29 33.11 -20.96
CA GLY A 109 15.49 32.72 -22.35
C GLY A 109 16.92 32.33 -22.72
N ASP A 110 17.90 32.44 -21.80
CA ASP A 110 19.26 31.91 -21.99
C ASP A 110 19.27 30.38 -21.81
N PRO A 111 19.58 29.59 -22.87
CA PRO A 111 19.66 28.13 -22.75
C PRO A 111 20.68 27.67 -21.70
N ALA A 112 21.81 28.37 -21.54
CA ALA A 112 22.81 28.02 -20.53
C ALA A 112 22.32 28.24 -19.09
N GLY A 113 21.32 29.11 -18.91
CA GLY A 113 20.65 29.32 -17.64
C GLY A 113 19.81 28.11 -17.20
N LEU A 114 19.28 27.32 -18.14
CA LEU A 114 18.43 26.15 -17.86
C LEU A 114 19.24 24.96 -17.29
N GLU A 115 20.55 24.93 -17.54
CA GLU A 115 21.44 23.87 -17.04
C GLU A 115 21.82 24.05 -15.57
N LYS A 116 21.54 25.22 -14.97
CA LYS A 116 21.87 25.50 -13.57
C LYS A 116 20.91 24.76 -12.64
N PRO A 117 21.41 23.84 -11.80
CA PRO A 117 20.54 23.09 -10.91
C PRO A 117 20.00 23.99 -9.78
N LEU A 118 18.75 23.75 -9.41
CA LEU A 118 18.16 24.25 -8.17
C LEU A 118 18.04 23.09 -7.19
N GLU A 119 18.43 23.32 -5.94
CA GLU A 119 18.36 22.33 -4.86
C GLU A 119 17.51 22.88 -3.70
N SER A 120 16.64 22.04 -3.14
CA SER A 120 15.83 22.37 -1.97
C SER A 120 15.64 21.14 -1.09
N ASP A 121 15.57 21.36 0.23
CA ASP A 121 14.98 20.37 1.13
C ASP A 121 13.46 20.35 0.89
N VAL A 122 12.89 19.15 0.76
CA VAL A 122 11.45 18.95 0.54
C VAL A 122 10.94 17.84 1.46
N SER A 123 9.66 17.92 1.80
CA SER A 123 8.92 16.86 2.51
C SER A 123 7.55 16.71 1.87
N PHE A 124 7.12 15.48 1.65
CA PHE A 124 5.87 15.18 0.97
C PHE A 124 5.27 13.85 1.39
N THR A 125 4.01 13.67 1.04
CA THR A 125 3.27 12.43 1.15
C THR A 125 2.82 11.96 -0.22
N MET A 126 2.74 10.65 -0.40
CA MET A 126 2.18 10.03 -1.61
C MET A 126 1.58 8.66 -1.30
N LEU A 127 0.85 8.09 -2.25
CA LEU A 127 0.42 6.69 -2.16
C LEU A 127 1.49 5.77 -2.77
N GLY A 128 1.97 4.82 -1.97
CA GLY A 128 2.66 3.62 -2.43
C GLY A 128 1.67 2.47 -2.67
N ALA A 129 2.13 1.42 -3.35
CA ALA A 129 1.34 0.20 -3.54
C ALA A 129 2.17 -1.03 -3.21
N CYS A 130 1.56 -2.06 -2.63
CA CYS A 130 2.18 -3.35 -2.41
C CYS A 130 1.92 -4.26 -3.61
N ASN A 131 2.99 -4.82 -4.18
CA ASN A 131 2.86 -5.84 -5.21
C ASN A 131 2.64 -7.26 -4.65
N THR A 132 2.59 -7.39 -3.31
CA THR A 132 2.26 -8.63 -2.62
C THR A 132 0.80 -8.61 -2.15
N SER A 133 -0.02 -9.48 -2.73
CA SER A 133 -1.42 -9.64 -2.31
C SER A 133 -1.51 -10.08 -0.85
N GLY A 134 -2.48 -9.55 -0.09
CA GLY A 134 -2.66 -9.96 1.31
C GLY A 134 -1.91 -9.13 2.35
N THR A 135 -1.07 -8.18 1.92
CA THR A 135 -0.36 -7.24 2.82
C THR A 135 -1.14 -5.92 2.98
N LEU A 136 -0.55 -4.76 2.71
CA LEU A 136 -1.18 -3.45 2.95
C LEU A 136 -2.18 -3.12 1.82
N GLY A 137 -1.81 -3.37 0.56
CA GLY A 137 -2.61 -2.90 -0.59
C GLY A 137 -2.05 -1.58 -1.08
N ASP A 138 -2.81 -0.49 -0.98
CA ASP A 138 -2.28 0.86 -1.12
C ASP A 138 -1.92 1.40 0.28
N PHE A 139 -0.81 2.12 0.41
CA PHE A 139 -0.35 2.68 1.69
C PHE A 139 0.20 4.09 1.51
N THR A 140 0.31 4.85 2.59
CA THR A 140 0.87 6.21 2.56
C THR A 140 2.38 6.17 2.78
N VAL A 141 3.12 6.82 1.90
CA VAL A 141 4.56 7.07 2.06
C VAL A 141 4.76 8.51 2.51
N TYR A 142 5.53 8.70 3.58
CA TYR A 142 6.06 9.98 4.01
C TYR A 142 7.53 10.03 3.63
N ALA A 143 7.95 11.04 2.86
CA ALA A 143 9.33 11.17 2.39
C ALA A 143 9.85 12.59 2.62
N TRP A 144 11.14 12.70 2.95
CA TRP A 144 11.84 13.97 3.15
C TRP A 144 13.31 13.85 2.74
N GLY A 145 13.87 14.92 2.21
CA GLY A 145 15.26 14.93 1.74
C GLY A 145 15.55 16.06 0.77
N LYS A 146 16.62 15.90 0.01
CA LYS A 146 17.06 16.87 -1.00
C LYS A 146 16.49 16.53 -2.36
N LEU A 147 15.79 17.49 -2.95
CA LEU A 147 15.40 17.49 -4.35
C LEU A 147 16.32 18.41 -5.14
N LYS A 148 16.90 17.89 -6.21
CA LYS A 148 17.67 18.64 -7.21
C LYS A 148 16.91 18.60 -8.52
N VAL A 149 16.75 19.76 -9.17
CA VAL A 149 16.04 19.91 -10.45
C VAL A 149 16.93 20.69 -11.43
N TRP A 150 16.98 20.28 -12.69
CA TRP A 150 17.77 20.92 -13.75
C TRP A 150 17.18 20.63 -15.14
N ASN A 151 17.70 21.29 -16.18
CA ASN A 151 17.27 21.10 -17.58
C ASN A 151 15.74 21.18 -17.82
N PRO A 152 14.97 22.11 -17.23
CA PRO A 152 13.59 22.28 -17.66
C PRO A 152 13.54 22.80 -19.11
N LYS A 153 12.41 22.58 -19.77
CA LYS A 153 12.03 23.33 -20.97
C LYS A 153 11.92 24.82 -20.63
N ALA A 154 11.93 25.66 -21.66
CA ALA A 154 11.81 27.11 -21.51
C ALA A 154 10.49 27.57 -20.81
N ASP A 155 9.46 26.72 -20.80
CA ASP A 155 8.21 26.93 -20.07
C ASP A 155 8.23 26.42 -18.62
N GLY A 156 9.39 25.93 -18.14
CA GLY A 156 9.57 25.37 -16.81
C GLY A 156 9.12 23.90 -16.65
N SER A 157 8.60 23.29 -17.73
CA SER A 157 8.12 21.91 -17.69
C SER A 157 9.25 20.91 -17.95
N ASP A 158 8.95 19.62 -17.76
CA ASP A 158 9.76 18.52 -18.25
C ASP A 158 11.22 18.53 -17.77
N ALA A 159 11.46 18.98 -16.54
CA ALA A 159 12.78 19.06 -15.93
C ALA A 159 13.35 17.69 -15.56
N ASP A 160 14.68 17.55 -15.64
CA ASP A 160 15.39 16.47 -14.99
C ASP A 160 15.42 16.68 -13.47
N TRP A 161 15.45 15.59 -12.72
CA TRP A 161 15.47 15.66 -11.27
C TRP A 161 16.12 14.45 -10.62
N SER A 162 16.57 14.64 -9.37
CA SER A 162 17.00 13.58 -8.46
C SER A 162 16.56 13.89 -7.04
N PHE A 163 16.10 12.87 -6.33
CA PHE A 163 15.76 12.91 -4.93
C PHE A 163 16.67 11.97 -4.13
N ASP A 164 17.22 12.47 -3.04
CA ASP A 164 17.99 11.71 -2.05
C ASP A 164 17.49 12.07 -0.65
N GLY A 165 17.01 11.09 0.09
CA GLY A 165 16.36 11.34 1.36
C GLY A 165 16.04 10.08 2.14
N HIS A 166 15.01 10.20 2.97
CA HIS A 166 14.45 9.11 3.76
C HIS A 166 12.95 9.02 3.54
N MET A 167 12.40 7.85 3.82
CA MET A 167 10.96 7.63 3.82
C MET A 167 10.54 6.66 4.92
N TRP A 168 9.28 6.75 5.35
CA TRP A 168 8.60 5.72 6.14
C TRP A 168 7.17 5.52 5.63
N TRP A 169 6.59 4.37 5.96
CA TRP A 169 5.29 3.95 5.46
C TRP A 169 4.26 3.93 6.58
N TYR A 170 3.04 4.34 6.24
CA TYR A 170 1.88 4.31 7.09
C TYR A 170 0.73 3.61 6.38
N ASP A 171 0.03 2.75 7.08
CA ASP A 171 -1.25 2.21 6.64
C ASP A 171 -2.16 1.98 7.84
N ARG A 172 -3.46 1.95 7.61
CA ARG A 172 -4.42 1.49 8.62
C ARG A 172 -4.97 0.16 8.16
N TRP A 173 -4.63 -0.88 8.92
CA TRP A 173 -5.03 -2.23 8.58
C TRP A 173 -6.36 -2.57 9.22
N ASP A 174 -7.39 -2.69 8.39
CA ASP A 174 -8.73 -3.04 8.80
C ASP A 174 -9.42 -3.97 7.80
N PHE A 175 -10.50 -4.60 8.27
CA PHE A 175 -11.42 -5.37 7.43
C PHE A 175 -12.72 -4.62 7.15
N ASP A 176 -12.78 -3.30 7.42
CA ASP A 176 -13.99 -2.53 7.13
C ASP A 176 -14.19 -2.47 5.61
N HIS A 177 -15.42 -2.72 5.19
CA HIS A 177 -15.85 -2.65 3.80
C HIS A 177 -16.12 -1.21 3.37
N ARG A 178 -16.25 -0.26 4.30
CA ARG A 178 -16.63 1.14 4.06
C ARG A 178 -15.44 2.11 4.06
N ALA A 179 -14.35 1.75 4.75
CA ALA A 179 -13.19 2.63 4.98
C ALA A 179 -12.45 3.05 3.69
N ALA A 180 -12.57 2.30 2.59
CA ALA A 180 -11.97 2.65 1.30
C ALA A 180 -12.72 3.75 0.52
N SER A 181 -13.91 4.17 0.98
CA SER A 181 -14.72 5.18 0.30
C SER A 181 -14.71 6.50 1.07
N GLY A 182 -13.64 7.28 0.91
CA GLY A 182 -13.72 8.72 1.12
C GLY A 182 -14.77 9.29 0.16
N SER A 183 -16.03 9.30 0.59
CA SER A 183 -17.24 9.79 -0.11
C SER A 183 -17.47 9.28 -1.54
N GLY A 184 -18.34 8.26 -1.68
CA GLY A 184 -18.92 7.84 -2.96
C GLY A 184 -18.18 6.69 -3.64
N GLU A 185 -18.77 5.50 -3.65
CA GLU A 185 -18.22 4.28 -4.25
C GLU A 185 -17.75 4.48 -5.71
N PRO A 186 -16.60 3.90 -6.08
CA PRO A 186 -16.66 2.60 -6.75
C PRO A 186 -15.65 1.58 -6.21
N GLY A 187 -16.20 0.44 -5.77
CA GLY A 187 -15.65 -0.91 -5.91
C GLY A 187 -14.21 -1.20 -5.48
N ARG A 188 -14.06 -1.91 -4.35
CA ARG A 188 -12.94 -2.86 -4.18
C ARG A 188 -12.91 -3.79 -5.41
N THR A 189 -11.73 -4.05 -5.97
CA THR A 189 -11.55 -5.08 -7.00
C THR A 189 -11.92 -6.47 -6.45
N ASP A 190 -12.18 -7.47 -7.30
CA ASP A 190 -12.54 -8.84 -6.87
C ASP A 190 -11.56 -9.45 -5.83
N LYS A 191 -10.29 -9.00 -5.86
CA LYS A 191 -9.24 -9.33 -4.89
C LYS A 191 -9.47 -8.78 -3.48
N GLY A 192 -10.41 -7.86 -3.27
CA GLY A 192 -10.83 -7.36 -1.95
C GLY A 192 -11.99 -8.13 -1.33
N SER A 193 -12.68 -8.99 -2.09
CA SER A 193 -13.85 -9.75 -1.61
C SER A 193 -13.47 -10.81 -0.55
N TRP A 194 -12.30 -11.43 -0.68
CA TRP A 194 -11.84 -12.43 0.29
C TRP A 194 -11.43 -11.78 1.62
N ARG A 195 -10.84 -10.58 1.62
CA ARG A 195 -10.52 -9.84 2.85
C ARG A 195 -11.78 -9.56 3.65
N THR A 196 -12.84 -9.11 2.97
CA THR A 196 -14.14 -8.86 3.60
C THR A 196 -14.77 -10.15 4.15
N ASN A 197 -14.68 -11.27 3.42
CA ASN A 197 -15.22 -12.55 3.89
C ASN A 197 -14.43 -13.10 5.09
N MET A 198 -13.10 -13.04 5.05
CA MET A 198 -12.24 -13.50 6.15
C MET A 198 -12.36 -12.59 7.38
N GLY A 199 -12.38 -11.27 7.19
CA GLY A 199 -12.55 -10.30 8.27
C GLY A 199 -13.87 -10.43 9.02
N SER A 200 -14.94 -10.86 8.35
CA SER A 200 -16.23 -11.14 9.00
C SER A 200 -16.20 -12.34 9.97
N LEU A 201 -15.17 -13.20 9.85
CA LEU A 201 -14.98 -14.40 10.64
C LEU A 201 -13.91 -14.23 11.73
N LEU A 202 -13.08 -13.18 11.65
CA LEU A 202 -12.02 -12.90 12.62
C LEU A 202 -12.52 -11.88 13.64
N ASN A 203 -12.38 -12.20 14.93
CA ASN A 203 -12.61 -11.25 16.01
C ASN A 203 -11.30 -10.50 16.28
N GLY A 204 -11.22 -9.25 15.85
CA GLY A 204 -10.01 -8.45 16.04
C GLY A 204 -10.28 -6.94 15.95
N ILE A 205 -9.25 -6.15 16.26
CA ILE A 205 -9.33 -4.70 16.35
C ILE A 205 -8.41 -4.08 15.28
N PRO A 206 -8.91 -3.16 14.44
CA PRO A 206 -8.08 -2.42 13.50
C PRO A 206 -6.90 -1.73 14.17
N PHE A 207 -5.76 -1.70 13.49
CA PHE A 207 -4.53 -1.09 14.00
C PHE A 207 -3.79 -0.32 12.92
N ASP A 208 -2.91 0.59 13.36
CA ASP A 208 -2.03 1.34 12.47
C ASP A 208 -0.72 0.57 12.26
N ILE A 209 -0.20 0.63 11.04
CA ILE A 209 1.10 0.08 10.67
C ILE A 209 2.06 1.23 10.44
N LYS A 210 3.26 1.17 11.04
CA LYS A 210 4.35 2.11 10.75
C LYS A 210 5.66 1.38 10.46
N SER A 211 6.34 1.78 9.39
CA SER A 211 7.69 1.28 9.12
C SER A 211 8.76 2.09 9.85
N ALA A 212 9.93 1.47 10.01
CA ALA A 212 11.15 2.25 10.23
C ALA A 212 11.41 3.21 9.06
N ALA A 213 12.11 4.30 9.33
CA ALA A 213 12.60 5.19 8.29
C ALA A 213 13.77 4.53 7.55
N VAL A 214 13.73 4.55 6.22
CA VAL A 214 14.78 3.99 5.36
C VAL A 214 15.32 5.04 4.39
N PRO A 215 16.62 5.00 4.04
CA PRO A 215 17.16 5.80 2.95
C PRO A 215 16.47 5.47 1.63
N VAL A 216 16.19 6.50 0.83
CA VAL A 216 15.54 6.35 -0.47
C VAL A 216 16.16 7.29 -1.49
N ARG A 217 16.29 6.80 -2.72
CA ARG A 217 16.80 7.57 -3.86
C ARG A 217 15.98 7.30 -5.11
N GLN A 218 15.73 8.33 -5.90
CA GLN A 218 15.19 8.16 -7.24
C GLN A 218 15.67 9.31 -8.11
N ALA A 219 16.02 9.04 -9.35
CA ALA A 219 16.29 10.07 -10.34
C ALA A 219 15.45 9.84 -11.58
N ARG A 220 15.11 10.92 -12.28
CA ARG A 220 14.36 10.84 -13.55
C ARG A 220 15.08 9.95 -14.57
N ALA A 221 16.40 10.10 -14.67
CA ALA A 221 17.24 9.37 -15.59
C ALA A 221 17.24 7.84 -15.34
N ASP A 222 16.83 7.39 -14.15
CA ASP A 222 16.71 5.96 -13.86
C ASP A 222 15.50 5.32 -14.57
N GLY A 223 14.49 6.13 -14.95
CA GLY A 223 13.21 5.67 -15.49
C GLY A 223 13.20 5.20 -16.94
N VAL A 224 14.16 4.34 -17.36
CA VAL A 224 14.12 3.70 -18.68
C VAL A 224 13.28 2.42 -18.61
N GLY A 225 12.16 2.38 -19.34
CA GLY A 225 11.23 1.26 -19.32
C GLY A 225 10.53 1.11 -17.96
N ASP A 226 10.46 -0.11 -17.44
CA ASP A 226 9.79 -0.37 -16.17
C ASP A 226 10.66 -0.09 -14.93
N ASN A 227 11.91 0.40 -15.09
CA ASN A 227 12.88 0.62 -14.00
C ASN A 227 12.75 2.00 -13.34
N HIS A 228 11.53 2.46 -13.11
CA HIS A 228 11.26 3.81 -12.62
C HIS A 228 10.92 3.88 -11.14
N TYR A 229 11.16 2.83 -10.36
CA TYR A 229 10.82 2.83 -8.93
C TYR A 229 11.96 3.39 -8.07
N ALA A 230 11.60 3.96 -6.93
CA ALA A 230 12.53 4.44 -5.94
C ALA A 230 13.41 3.29 -5.41
N LYS A 231 14.70 3.55 -5.29
CA LYS A 231 15.71 2.65 -4.75
C LYS A 231 15.79 2.80 -3.24
N TRP A 232 15.74 1.69 -2.53
CA TRP A 232 15.88 1.60 -1.07
C TRP A 232 16.33 0.17 -0.70
N GLU A 233 16.60 -0.12 0.56
CA GLU A 233 17.18 -1.41 0.99
C GLU A 233 16.43 -2.64 0.46
N GLY A 234 15.09 -2.63 0.45
CA GLY A 234 14.26 -3.72 -0.07
C GLY A 234 13.92 -3.64 -1.57
N ASN A 235 14.39 -2.61 -2.28
CA ASN A 235 14.39 -2.56 -3.75
C ASN A 235 15.63 -1.82 -4.26
N PRO A 236 16.84 -2.41 -4.12
CA PRO A 236 18.09 -1.69 -4.41
C PRO A 236 18.22 -1.30 -5.89
N ASP A 237 17.59 -2.06 -6.77
CA ASP A 237 17.66 -1.88 -8.22
C ASP A 237 16.60 -0.91 -8.75
N GLY A 238 15.58 -0.53 -7.95
CA GLY A 238 14.47 0.33 -8.41
C GLY A 238 13.62 -0.32 -9.51
N LYS A 239 13.53 -1.65 -9.51
CA LYS A 239 12.85 -2.44 -10.54
C LYS A 239 11.44 -2.82 -10.13
N PRO A 240 10.54 -3.14 -11.09
CA PRO A 240 9.31 -3.83 -10.78
C PRO A 240 9.72 -5.19 -10.24
N LEU A 241 9.42 -5.40 -8.98
CA LEU A 241 9.60 -6.69 -8.35
C LEU A 241 8.43 -7.59 -8.80
N PRO A 242 8.66 -8.89 -9.08
CA PRO A 242 7.63 -9.78 -9.59
C PRO A 242 6.41 -9.82 -8.65
N VAL A 243 5.20 -9.94 -9.22
CA VAL A 243 3.99 -10.14 -8.41
C VAL A 243 4.19 -11.42 -7.61
N VAL A 244 4.19 -11.30 -6.29
CA VAL A 244 4.25 -12.48 -5.44
C VAL A 244 2.84 -12.76 -4.97
N ALA A 245 2.30 -13.92 -5.37
CA ALA A 245 1.06 -14.43 -4.83
C ALA A 245 1.25 -14.65 -3.33
N GLY A 246 0.81 -13.68 -2.54
CA GLY A 246 0.77 -13.81 -1.10
C GLY A 246 -0.34 -14.75 -0.66
N ILE A 247 -1.32 -15.03 -1.53
CA ILE A 247 -2.41 -15.99 -1.32
C ILE A 247 -2.09 -17.26 -2.10
N LEU A 248 -2.20 -18.43 -1.45
CA LEU A 248 -2.02 -19.76 -2.05
C LEU A 248 -3.20 -20.15 -2.96
#